data_AF-A0A6C0CQU3-F1
#
_entry.id   AF-A0A6C0CQU3-F1
#
_cell.length_a   1.000
_cell.length_b   1.000
_cell.length_c   1.000
_cell.angle_alpha   90.00
_cell.angle_beta   90.00
_cell.angle_gamma   90.00
#
_symmetry.space_group_name_H-M   'P 1'
#
loop_
_entity.id
_entity.type
_entity.pdbx_description
1 polymer ?
#
loop_
_entity_poly.entity_id
_entity_poly.type
_entity_poly.pdbx_seq_one_letter_code
_entity_poly.pdbx_strand_id
1 'polypeptide(L)'
;METNKKTIQITGKTNVDRLTKEKRKRIRATAQAKKLDHEREIVLIDNLVDEMVGDEYYEKAKREIEKKINSYKQQDIKKEIFDIKRLISLNETILKLQKSKLRCCYCEESVKILYRIVREPKQWTLDRIDNDDCHSCDNTVIACLECNLKRRVTDKEKFEFTKKMRLIKRDN
;
A
#
# COMPACT_ATOMS: atom_id res chain seq x y z
N MET A 1 -22.91 -36.26 28.89
CA MET A 1 -22.22 -36.21 27.58
C MET A 1 -21.04 -35.27 27.72
N GLU A 2 -19.84 -35.81 27.92
CA GLU A 2 -18.62 -35.00 28.00
C GLU A 2 -18.27 -34.47 26.61
N THR A 3 -18.25 -33.13 26.49
CA THR A 3 -17.78 -32.46 25.28
C THR A 3 -16.27 -32.61 25.22
N ASN A 4 -15.81 -33.54 24.39
CA ASN A 4 -14.39 -33.78 24.16
C ASN A 4 -13.76 -32.55 23.49
N LYS A 5 -13.28 -31.59 24.30
CA LYS A 5 -12.65 -30.36 23.82
C LYS A 5 -11.29 -30.71 23.21
N LYS A 6 -11.21 -30.65 21.88
CA LYS A 6 -9.93 -30.73 21.17
C LYS A 6 -9.07 -29.54 21.55
N THR A 7 -7.95 -29.79 22.21
CA THR A 7 -6.96 -28.77 22.58
C THR A 7 -5.93 -28.63 21.46
N ILE A 8 -5.81 -27.43 20.88
CA ILE A 8 -4.78 -27.12 19.88
C ILE A 8 -3.63 -26.40 20.59
N GLN A 9 -2.45 -27.02 20.60
CA GLN A 9 -1.24 -26.40 21.14
C GLN A 9 -0.51 -25.60 20.04
N ILE A 10 -0.39 -24.29 20.24
CA ILE A 10 0.34 -23.39 19.35
C ILE A 10 1.69 -23.08 19.96
N THR A 11 2.77 -23.62 19.39
CA THR A 11 4.14 -23.49 19.91
C THR A 11 5.04 -22.53 19.11
N GLY A 12 4.64 -22.17 17.88
CA GLY A 12 5.44 -21.31 17.02
C GLY A 12 5.59 -19.90 17.58
N LYS A 13 6.83 -19.42 17.79
CA LYS A 13 7.16 -18.10 18.37
C LYS A 13 6.34 -16.96 17.75
N THR A 14 6.22 -16.91 16.42
CA THR A 14 5.47 -15.86 15.72
C THR A 14 3.96 -15.91 15.99
N ASN A 15 3.41 -17.11 16.15
CA ASN A 15 1.99 -17.32 16.46
C ASN A 15 1.71 -16.97 17.92
N VAL A 16 2.56 -17.43 18.83
CA VAL A 16 2.50 -17.09 20.26
C VAL A 16 2.62 -15.58 20.44
N ASP A 17 3.64 -14.93 19.88
CA ASP A 17 3.83 -13.48 19.97
C ASP A 17 2.66 -12.68 19.37
N ARG A 18 1.99 -13.19 18.33
CA ARG A 18 0.76 -12.55 17.79
C ARG A 18 -0.41 -12.61 18.76
N LEU A 19 -0.50 -13.66 19.57
CA LEU A 19 -1.60 -13.89 20.51
C LEU A 19 -1.34 -13.25 21.87
N THR A 20 -0.06 -13.16 22.29
CA THR A 20 0.30 -12.78 23.67
C THR A 20 0.99 -11.43 23.79
N LYS A 21 1.62 -10.91 22.73
CA LYS A 21 2.37 -9.65 22.80
C LYS A 21 1.64 -8.50 22.14
N GLU A 22 1.49 -7.42 22.91
CA GLU A 22 1.04 -6.14 22.40
C GLU A 22 2.11 -5.52 21.49
N LYS A 23 1.80 -5.34 20.21
CA LYS A 23 2.76 -4.77 19.25
C LYS A 23 2.76 -3.25 19.35
N ARG A 24 3.78 -2.70 20.01
CA ARG A 24 4.04 -1.25 20.01
C ARG A 24 4.23 -0.75 18.58
N LYS A 25 3.45 0.26 18.19
CA LYS A 25 3.54 0.90 16.89
C LYS A 25 4.84 1.70 16.81
N ARG A 26 5.74 1.31 15.89
CA ARG A 26 7.00 2.02 15.66
C ARG A 26 6.79 3.23 14.77
N ILE A 27 7.30 4.39 15.19
CA ILE A 27 7.26 5.64 14.42
C ILE A 27 8.44 5.66 13.43
N ARG A 28 8.21 6.19 12.23
CA ARG A 28 9.26 6.39 11.23
C ARG A 28 10.13 7.59 11.61
N ALA A 29 11.44 7.47 11.44
CA ALA A 29 12.37 8.58 11.70
C ALA A 29 12.06 9.82 10.84
N THR A 30 11.55 9.61 9.61
CA THR A 30 11.18 10.70 8.70
C THR A 30 9.72 11.17 8.86
N ALA A 31 8.99 10.68 9.86
CA ALA A 31 7.59 11.05 10.05
C ALA A 31 7.44 12.55 10.31
N GLN A 32 6.44 13.16 9.71
CA GLN A 32 6.01 14.50 10.07
C GLN A 32 5.29 14.49 11.43
N ALA A 33 5.28 15.63 12.11
CA ALA A 33 4.56 15.80 13.38
C ALA A 33 3.04 15.86 13.14
N LYS A 34 2.61 16.71 12.20
CA LYS A 34 1.19 16.93 11.86
C LYS A 34 0.68 15.87 10.88
N LYS A 35 -0.44 15.23 11.20
CA LYS A 35 -1.11 14.31 10.28
C LYS A 35 -1.85 15.13 9.22
N LEU A 36 -1.74 14.72 7.96
CA LEU A 36 -2.57 15.25 6.88
C LEU A 36 -3.82 14.36 6.76
N ASP A 37 -4.96 14.99 6.51
CA ASP A 37 -6.16 14.31 6.06
C ASP A 37 -6.10 14.07 4.54
N HIS A 38 -7.12 13.37 4.04
CA HIS A 38 -7.18 12.94 2.65
C HIS A 38 -7.30 14.12 1.69
N GLU A 39 -8.12 15.12 2.02
CA GLU A 39 -8.32 16.31 1.17
C GLU A 39 -7.02 17.10 1.04
N ARG A 40 -6.28 17.26 2.14
CA ARG A 40 -4.99 17.94 2.11
C ARG A 40 -3.93 17.16 1.31
N GLU A 41 -3.94 15.84 1.39
CA GLU A 41 -3.05 14.99 0.57
C GLU A 41 -3.42 15.02 -0.92
N ILE A 42 -4.70 15.19 -1.28
CA ILE A 42 -5.11 15.42 -2.68
C ILE A 42 -4.51 16.73 -3.21
N VAL A 43 -4.70 17.84 -2.47
CA VAL A 43 -4.12 19.14 -2.85
C VAL A 43 -2.59 19.04 -2.99
N LEU A 44 -1.93 18.30 -2.11
CA LEU A 44 -0.49 18.07 -2.18
C LEU A 44 -0.07 17.32 -3.45
N ILE A 45 -0.86 16.34 -3.91
CA ILE A 45 -0.61 15.65 -5.18
C ILE A 45 -0.86 16.57 -6.36
N ASP A 46 -1.92 17.36 -6.35
CA ASP A 46 -2.20 18.33 -7.43
C ASP A 46 -1.05 19.33 -7.56
N ASN A 47 -0.54 19.85 -6.43
CA ASN A 47 0.65 20.69 -6.42
C ASN A 47 1.88 19.98 -7.02
N LEU A 48 2.08 18.68 -6.73
CA LEU A 48 3.17 17.90 -7.33
C LEU A 48 3.02 17.73 -8.83
N VAL A 49 1.79 17.59 -9.33
CA VAL A 49 1.48 17.47 -10.77
C VAL A 49 1.72 18.78 -11.49
N ASP A 50 1.24 19.88 -10.92
CA ASP A 50 1.36 21.23 -11.48
C ASP A 50 2.75 21.85 -11.25
N GLU A 51 3.67 21.09 -10.63
CA GLU A 51 4.99 21.55 -10.20
C GLU A 51 4.95 22.84 -9.35
N MET A 52 3.84 23.05 -8.63
CA MET A 52 3.60 24.24 -7.81
C MET A 52 4.34 24.14 -6.47
N VAL A 53 5.57 24.65 -6.47
CA VAL A 53 6.43 24.73 -5.28
C VAL A 53 5.86 25.75 -4.28
N GLY A 54 5.96 25.46 -2.97
CA GLY A 54 5.54 26.36 -1.89
C GLY A 54 4.78 25.67 -0.75
N ASP A 55 4.26 24.47 -1.01
CA ASP A 55 3.66 23.63 0.01
C ASP A 55 4.72 23.06 0.97
N GLU A 56 4.51 23.21 2.28
CA GLU A 56 5.45 22.74 3.32
C GLU A 56 5.78 21.24 3.23
N TYR A 57 4.92 20.44 2.59
CA TYR A 57 5.11 19.01 2.41
C TYR A 57 5.59 18.61 1.00
N TYR A 58 5.70 19.53 0.05
CA TYR A 58 6.03 19.26 -1.36
C TYR A 58 7.28 18.37 -1.49
N GLU A 59 8.41 18.88 -1.03
CA GLU A 59 9.73 18.22 -1.12
C GLU A 59 9.78 16.92 -0.32
N LYS A 60 8.98 16.84 0.74
CA LYS A 60 8.90 15.64 1.56
C LYS A 60 8.13 14.54 0.84
N ALA A 61 6.97 14.87 0.27
CA ALA A 61 6.15 13.92 -0.48
C ALA A 61 6.88 13.39 -1.71
N LYS A 62 7.47 14.29 -2.52
CA LYS A 62 8.27 13.93 -3.69
C LYS A 62 9.35 12.90 -3.34
N ARG A 63 10.16 13.20 -2.32
CA ARG A 63 11.24 12.33 -1.84
C ARG A 63 10.75 10.99 -1.30
N GLU A 64 9.62 10.98 -0.58
CA GLU A 64 9.04 9.73 -0.06
C GLU A 64 8.48 8.86 -1.20
N ILE A 65 8.03 9.47 -2.30
CA ILE A 65 7.62 8.76 -3.51
C ILE A 65 8.83 8.14 -4.22
N GLU A 66 9.88 8.92 -4.47
CA GLU A 66 11.12 8.44 -5.08
C GLU A 66 11.75 7.29 -4.30
N LYS A 67 11.77 7.38 -2.96
CA LYS A 67 12.25 6.28 -2.10
C LYS A 67 11.47 4.99 -2.31
N LYS A 68 10.14 5.07 -2.47
CA LYS A 68 9.30 3.90 -2.73
C LYS A 68 9.60 3.32 -4.12
N ILE A 69 9.69 4.15 -5.16
CA ILE A 69 10.08 3.71 -6.52
C ILE A 69 11.41 2.96 -6.47
N ASN A 70 12.42 3.52 -5.81
CA ASN A 70 13.72 2.86 -5.63
C ASN A 70 13.59 1.53 -4.85
N SER A 71 12.74 1.46 -3.84
CA SER A 71 12.48 0.20 -3.13
C SER A 71 11.81 -0.86 -4.01
N TYR A 72 10.98 -0.49 -4.99
CA TYR A 72 10.40 -1.42 -5.96
C TYR A 72 11.42 -1.86 -6.99
N LYS A 73 12.25 -0.94 -7.50
CA LYS A 73 13.41 -1.26 -8.36
C LYS A 73 14.29 -2.35 -7.74
N GLN A 74 14.65 -2.22 -6.46
CA GLN A 74 15.46 -3.22 -5.77
C GLN A 74 14.74 -4.57 -5.62
N GLN A 75 13.41 -4.57 -5.48
CA GLN A 75 12.62 -5.82 -5.46
C GLN A 75 12.66 -6.51 -6.81
N ASP A 76 12.53 -5.76 -7.90
CA ASP A 76 12.53 -6.31 -9.26
C ASP A 76 13.92 -6.86 -9.63
N ILE A 77 14.99 -6.16 -9.23
CA ILE A 77 16.37 -6.66 -9.40
C ILE A 77 16.54 -7.99 -8.67
N LYS A 78 16.10 -8.07 -7.41
CA LYS A 78 16.19 -9.29 -6.61
C LYS A 78 15.36 -10.45 -7.19
N LYS A 79 14.31 -10.14 -7.95
CA LYS A 79 13.45 -11.11 -8.62
C LYS A 79 13.87 -11.42 -10.05
N GLU A 80 14.93 -10.80 -10.55
CA GLU A 80 15.43 -10.97 -11.93
C GLU A 80 14.40 -10.58 -13.01
N ILE A 81 13.51 -9.63 -12.69
CA ILE A 81 12.47 -9.11 -13.60
C ILE A 81 12.64 -7.61 -13.86
N PHE A 82 13.77 -7.01 -13.46
CA PHE A 82 13.99 -5.57 -13.62
C PHE A 82 14.22 -5.17 -15.08
N ASP A 83 13.47 -4.18 -15.55
CA ASP A 83 13.68 -3.52 -16.83
C ASP A 83 13.82 -2.01 -16.62
N ILE A 84 15.00 -1.47 -16.98
CA ILE A 84 15.32 -0.06 -16.81
C ILE A 84 14.49 0.87 -17.70
N LYS A 85 14.07 0.40 -18.88
CA LYS A 85 13.28 1.21 -19.83
C LYS A 85 11.81 1.24 -19.44
N ARG A 86 11.35 0.24 -18.70
CA ARG A 86 9.94 0.10 -18.30
C ARG A 86 9.67 0.48 -16.85
N LEU A 87 10.70 0.60 -16.00
CA LEU A 87 10.51 1.03 -14.62
C LEU A 87 9.71 2.33 -14.56
N ILE A 88 8.62 2.32 -13.79
CA ILE A 88 7.76 3.49 -13.63
C ILE A 88 8.54 4.69 -13.09
N SER A 89 8.38 5.83 -13.74
CA SER A 89 8.99 7.10 -13.37
C SER A 89 8.26 7.78 -12.20
N LEU A 90 8.90 8.81 -11.66
CA LEU A 90 8.29 9.67 -10.64
C LEU A 90 7.00 10.33 -11.15
N ASN A 91 7.04 10.92 -12.34
CA ASN A 91 5.90 11.64 -12.92
C ASN A 91 4.73 10.68 -13.19
N GLU A 92 4.98 9.50 -13.75
CA GLU A 92 3.93 8.47 -13.94
C GLU A 92 3.32 8.02 -12.61
N THR A 93 4.15 7.89 -11.57
CA THR A 93 3.69 7.52 -10.23
C THR A 93 2.80 8.62 -9.62
N ILE A 94 3.21 9.88 -9.72
CA ILE A 94 2.44 11.04 -9.24
C ILE A 94 1.11 11.12 -10.00
N LEU A 95 1.11 10.98 -11.33
CA LEU A 95 -0.10 10.97 -12.14
C LEU A 95 -1.02 9.79 -11.81
N LYS A 96 -0.49 8.60 -11.52
CA LYS A 96 -1.31 7.47 -11.04
C LYS A 96 -1.96 7.76 -9.69
N LEU A 97 -1.20 8.34 -8.75
CA LEU A 97 -1.73 8.75 -7.45
C LEU A 97 -2.86 9.77 -7.61
N GLN A 98 -2.69 10.78 -8.46
CA GLN A 98 -3.72 11.78 -8.78
C GLN A 98 -4.96 11.15 -9.43
N LYS A 99 -4.77 10.39 -10.52
CA LYS A 99 -5.88 9.73 -11.26
C LYS A 99 -6.68 8.78 -10.37
N SER A 100 -6.01 8.09 -9.43
CA SER A 100 -6.68 7.24 -8.44
C SER A 100 -7.42 8.01 -7.34
N LYS A 101 -7.28 9.35 -7.29
CA LYS A 101 -7.73 10.23 -6.20
C LYS A 101 -7.24 9.74 -4.84
N LEU A 102 -6.01 9.23 -4.80
CA LEU A 102 -5.43 8.58 -3.63
C LEU A 102 -6.34 7.50 -3.04
N ARG A 103 -6.94 6.64 -3.88
CA ARG A 103 -7.73 5.48 -3.44
C ARG A 103 -7.09 4.17 -3.85
N CYS A 104 -7.22 3.18 -2.98
CA CYS A 104 -6.79 1.82 -3.26
C CYS A 104 -7.65 1.19 -4.37
N CYS A 105 -7.02 0.60 -5.39
CA CYS A 105 -7.69 -0.12 -6.48
C CYS A 105 -8.64 -1.23 -5.98
N TYR A 106 -8.32 -1.84 -4.84
CA TYR A 106 -9.02 -3.02 -4.33
C TYR A 106 -10.15 -2.68 -3.35
N CYS A 107 -9.84 -1.95 -2.29
CA CYS A 107 -10.80 -1.65 -1.23
C CYS A 107 -11.42 -0.26 -1.33
N GLU A 108 -11.01 0.55 -2.31
CA GLU A 108 -11.51 1.92 -2.58
C GLU A 108 -11.31 2.94 -1.45
N GLU A 109 -10.74 2.52 -0.33
CA GLU A 109 -10.36 3.39 0.78
C GLU A 109 -9.16 4.27 0.41
N SER A 110 -9.13 5.45 1.03
CA SER A 110 -8.04 6.42 0.87
C SER A 110 -6.69 5.84 1.31
N VAL A 111 -5.68 6.05 0.48
CA VAL A 111 -4.27 5.77 0.79
C VAL A 111 -3.55 7.04 1.25
N LYS A 112 -2.49 6.85 2.03
CA LYS A 112 -1.65 7.92 2.58
C LYS A 112 -0.30 7.97 1.90
N ILE A 113 0.11 9.14 1.45
CA ILE A 113 1.46 9.41 0.94
C ILE A 113 2.41 9.56 2.12
N LEU A 114 2.03 10.41 3.08
CA LEU A 114 2.82 10.74 4.24
C LEU A 114 2.24 10.09 5.49
N TYR A 115 2.88 9.02 5.94
CA TYR A 115 2.45 8.23 7.08
C TYR A 115 3.51 8.16 8.17
N ARG A 116 3.06 8.16 9.44
CA ARG A 116 3.92 8.18 10.64
C ARG A 116 4.35 6.79 11.11
N ILE A 117 3.47 5.80 10.98
CA ILE A 117 3.67 4.46 11.54
C ILE A 117 4.35 3.55 10.52
N VAL A 118 5.36 2.80 10.97
CA VAL A 118 6.00 1.76 10.16
C VAL A 118 4.97 0.70 9.79
N ARG A 119 4.92 0.32 8.50
CA ARG A 119 3.91 -0.59 7.95
C ARG A 119 2.47 -0.12 8.22
N GLU A 120 2.25 1.20 8.18
CA GLU A 120 0.91 1.79 8.14
C GLU A 120 0.06 1.06 7.07
N PRO A 121 -1.08 0.44 7.44
CA PRO A 121 -1.89 -0.37 6.52
C PRO A 121 -2.40 0.43 5.31
N LYS A 122 -2.72 1.71 5.52
CA LYS A 122 -3.22 2.62 4.50
C LYS A 122 -2.14 3.37 3.74
N GLN A 123 -0.85 3.10 3.96
CA GLN A 123 0.16 3.71 3.10
C GLN A 123 -0.03 3.24 1.66
N TRP A 124 0.17 4.14 0.70
CA TRP A 124 0.12 3.79 -0.71
C TRP A 124 1.26 2.84 -1.10
N THR A 125 1.01 2.01 -2.10
CA THR A 125 1.96 1.11 -2.72
C THR A 125 1.71 1.01 -4.23
N LEU A 126 2.72 0.60 -4.98
CA LEU A 126 2.55 0.08 -6.34
C LEU A 126 2.40 -1.43 -6.20
N ASP A 127 1.22 -1.94 -6.52
CA ASP A 127 0.99 -3.37 -6.60
C ASP A 127 1.04 -3.81 -8.06
N ARG A 128 1.73 -4.90 -8.34
CA ARG A 128 1.93 -5.41 -9.69
C ARG A 128 0.67 -6.13 -10.17
N ILE A 129 0.23 -5.88 -11.40
CA ILE A 129 -0.89 -6.61 -11.99
C ILE A 129 -0.44 -8.04 -12.29
N ASP A 130 0.65 -8.19 -13.03
CA ASP A 130 1.39 -9.43 -13.22
C ASP A 130 2.61 -9.47 -12.28
N ASN A 131 2.67 -10.48 -11.42
CA ASN A 131 3.73 -10.64 -10.42
C ASN A 131 5.10 -10.98 -11.01
N ASP A 132 5.11 -11.48 -12.25
CA ASP A 132 6.30 -11.92 -12.98
C ASP A 132 6.84 -10.81 -13.92
N ASP A 133 6.18 -9.65 -13.96
CA ASP A 133 6.62 -8.46 -14.69
C ASP A 133 7.07 -7.33 -13.75
N CYS A 134 7.90 -6.41 -14.26
CA CYS A 134 8.50 -5.32 -13.48
C CYS A 134 7.46 -4.30 -13.00
N HIS A 135 7.82 -3.43 -12.05
CA HIS A 135 7.01 -2.28 -11.67
C HIS A 135 7.06 -1.19 -12.77
N SER A 136 6.24 -1.36 -13.80
CA SER A 136 6.05 -0.38 -14.89
C SER A 136 4.76 0.41 -14.72
N CYS A 137 4.59 1.47 -15.51
CA CYS A 137 3.34 2.23 -15.54
C CYS A 137 2.16 1.33 -15.92
N ASP A 138 2.32 0.42 -16.89
CA ASP A 138 1.23 -0.44 -17.35
C ASP A 138 0.97 -1.62 -16.41
N ASN A 139 2.02 -2.14 -15.76
CA ASN A 139 1.91 -3.30 -14.88
C ASN A 139 1.65 -2.96 -13.40
N THR A 140 1.27 -1.72 -13.06
CA THR A 140 1.04 -1.36 -11.65
C THR A 140 -0.26 -0.61 -11.39
N VAL A 141 -0.83 -0.85 -10.21
CA VAL A 141 -1.98 -0.11 -9.67
C VAL A 141 -1.64 0.50 -8.31
N ILE A 142 -2.31 1.59 -7.96
CA ILE A 142 -2.26 2.15 -6.61
C ILE A 142 -3.05 1.25 -5.67
N ALA A 143 -2.40 0.76 -4.61
CA ALA A 143 -3.03 -0.06 -3.58
C ALA A 143 -2.59 0.37 -2.19
N CYS A 144 -3.44 0.18 -1.18
CA CYS A 144 -2.98 0.25 0.21
C CYS A 144 -2.09 -0.96 0.53
N LEU A 145 -1.09 -0.77 1.40
CA LEU A 145 -0.19 -1.84 1.82
C LEU A 145 -0.94 -3.08 2.31
N GLU A 146 -2.04 -2.88 3.04
CA GLU A 146 -2.85 -3.98 3.56
C GLU A 146 -3.40 -4.88 2.44
N CYS A 147 -3.94 -4.28 1.37
CA CYS A 147 -4.48 -5.05 0.25
C CYS A 147 -3.37 -5.71 -0.55
N ASN A 148 -2.28 -5.00 -0.84
CA ASN A 148 -1.12 -5.55 -1.54
C ASN A 148 -0.57 -6.82 -0.82
N LEU A 149 -0.38 -6.74 0.51
CA LEU A 149 0.07 -7.88 1.32
C LEU A 149 -0.95 -9.03 1.42
N LYS A 150 -2.24 -8.76 1.21
CA LYS A 150 -3.31 -9.78 1.21
C LYS A 150 -3.47 -10.43 -0.17
N ARG A 151 -3.34 -9.65 -1.25
CA ARG A 151 -3.37 -10.16 -2.63
C ARG A 151 -2.24 -11.15 -2.85
N ARG A 152 -1.00 -10.76 -2.51
CA ARG A 152 0.20 -11.59 -2.74
C ARG A 152 0.29 -12.03 -4.19
N VAL A 153 0.20 -13.34 -4.44
CA VAL A 153 0.25 -13.97 -5.76
C VAL A 153 -1.15 -14.23 -6.35
N THR A 154 -2.21 -13.84 -5.64
CA THR A 154 -3.58 -13.96 -6.15
C THR A 154 -3.72 -13.07 -7.36
N ASP A 155 -4.36 -13.59 -8.40
CA ASP A 155 -4.72 -12.81 -9.58
C ASP A 155 -5.39 -11.47 -9.18
N LYS A 156 -5.01 -10.40 -9.88
CA LYS A 156 -5.43 -9.04 -9.57
C LYS A 156 -6.96 -8.91 -9.64
N GLU A 157 -7.57 -9.46 -10.68
CA GLU A 157 -9.01 -9.30 -10.94
C GLU A 157 -9.85 -10.11 -9.94
N LYS A 158 -9.46 -11.37 -9.68
CA LYS A 158 -10.11 -12.20 -8.66
C LYS A 158 -10.05 -11.57 -7.27
N PHE A 159 -8.90 -11.00 -6.91
CA PHE A 159 -8.74 -10.33 -5.62
C PHE A 159 -9.57 -9.06 -5.54
N GLU A 160 -9.56 -8.22 -6.58
CA GLU A 160 -10.38 -7.02 -6.66
C GLU A 160 -11.88 -7.33 -6.56
N PHE A 161 -12.36 -8.31 -7.33
CA PHE A 161 -13.75 -8.76 -7.30
C PHE A 161 -14.18 -9.12 -5.87
N THR A 162 -13.36 -9.93 -5.19
CA THR A 162 -13.63 -10.35 -3.81
C THR A 162 -13.63 -9.16 -2.84
N LYS A 163 -12.79 -8.15 -3.07
CA LYS A 163 -12.70 -6.96 -2.21
C LYS A 163 -13.84 -5.96 -2.40
N LYS A 164 -14.40 -5.87 -3.61
CA LYS A 164 -15.52 -4.98 -3.91
C LYS A 164 -16.89 -5.62 -3.67
N MET A 165 -16.94 -6.93 -3.44
CA MET A 165 -18.18 -7.66 -3.16
C MET A 165 -18.86 -7.12 -1.88
N ARG A 166 -20.13 -6.72 -2.00
CA ARG A 166 -21.01 -6.36 -0.87
C ARG A 166 -22.05 -7.46 -0.65
N LEU A 167 -21.97 -8.13 0.49
CA LEU A 167 -22.99 -9.11 0.90
C LEU A 167 -24.10 -8.38 1.65
N ILE A 168 -25.28 -8.31 1.05
CA ILE A 168 -26.49 -7.78 1.70
C ILE A 168 -27.28 -8.98 2.19
N LYS A 169 -27.39 -9.13 3.51
CA LYS A 169 -28.32 -10.11 4.10
C LYS A 169 -29.73 -9.55 3.92
N ARG A 170 -30.60 -10.28 3.23
CA ARG A 170 -32.03 -9.99 3.21
C ARG A 170 -32.65 -10.70 4.40
N ASP A 171 -33.38 -9.95 5.23
CA ASP A 171 -34.24 -10.54 6.24
C ASP A 171 -35.49 -11.06 5.53
N ASN A 172 -35.79 -12.34 5.72
CA ASN A 172 -37.07 -12.95 5.36
C ASN A 172 -38.00 -12.90 6.57
#